data_AF-A0A957CG50-F1
#
_entry.id   AF-A0A957CG50-F1
#
_cell.length_a   1.000
_cell.length_b   1.000
_cell.length_c   1.000
_cell.angle_alpha   90.00
_cell.angle_beta   90.00
_cell.angle_gamma   90.00
#
_symmetry.space_group_name_H-M   'P 1'
#
loop_
_entity.id
_entity.type
_entity.pdbx_description
1 polymer ?
#
loop_
_entity_poly.entity_id
_entity_poly.type
_entity_poly.pdbx_seq_one_letter_code
_entity_poly.pdbx_strand_id
1 'polypeptide(L)'
;LTTRQAADAFALTPAHVRHLIRIGRLPAFKLGHNWVILLSDSSPDRKTQIVSTRQAAAQLGIQTRDVRRLIYKNLLPASKFGPNWGIDAKVLETYNTRQSQSGKS
;
A
#
# COMPACT_ATOMS: atom_id res chain seq x y z
N LEU A 1 12.12 -6.60 1.03
CA LEU A 1 12.19 -8.09 1.01
C LEU A 1 10.91 -8.69 0.46
N THR A 2 10.96 -9.78 -0.30
CA THR A 2 9.74 -10.55 -0.59
C THR A 2 9.28 -11.35 0.64
N THR A 3 8.04 -11.84 0.64
CA THR A 3 7.54 -12.76 1.70
C THR A 3 8.42 -13.98 1.92
N ARG A 4 9.07 -14.49 0.86
CA ARG A 4 9.99 -15.64 0.97
C ARG A 4 11.31 -15.22 1.64
N GLN A 5 11.93 -14.15 1.16
CA GLN A 5 13.17 -13.65 1.73
C GLN A 5 13.01 -13.20 3.19
N ALA A 6 11.85 -12.66 3.56
CA ALA A 6 11.57 -12.32 4.96
C ALA A 6 11.30 -13.56 5.82
N ALA A 7 10.67 -14.60 5.27
CA ALA A 7 10.50 -15.87 5.97
C ALA A 7 11.88 -16.44 6.36
N ASP A 8 12.81 -16.45 5.41
CA ASP A 8 14.19 -16.89 5.64
C ASP A 8 14.91 -15.98 6.65
N ALA A 9 14.80 -14.65 6.51
CA ALA A 9 15.47 -13.70 7.39
C ALA A 9 14.98 -13.69 8.85
N PHE A 10 13.69 -13.97 9.07
CA PHE A 10 13.08 -14.00 10.41
C PHE A 10 12.97 -15.42 10.99
N ALA A 11 13.47 -16.45 10.29
CA ALA A 11 13.25 -17.86 10.63
C ALA A 11 11.77 -18.20 10.84
N LEU A 12 10.89 -17.61 10.02
CA LEU A 12 9.44 -17.80 10.06
C LEU A 12 8.97 -18.52 8.80
N THR A 13 7.75 -19.09 8.83
CA THR A 13 7.13 -19.59 7.61
C THR A 13 6.56 -18.45 6.76
N PRO A 14 6.49 -18.58 5.42
CA PRO A 14 5.83 -17.58 4.57
C PRO A 14 4.36 -17.34 4.91
N ALA A 15 3.70 -18.32 5.54
CA ALA A 15 2.34 -18.17 6.06
C ALA A 15 2.30 -17.27 7.29
N HIS A 16 3.27 -17.42 8.21
CA HIS A 16 3.40 -16.57 9.39
C HIS A 16 3.74 -15.12 9.00
N VAL A 17 4.64 -14.91 8.04
CA VAL A 17 4.95 -13.57 7.51
C VAL A 17 3.69 -12.91 6.91
N ARG A 18 2.91 -13.65 6.12
CA ARG A 18 1.62 -13.16 5.61
C ARG A 18 0.63 -12.84 6.71
N HIS A 19 0.61 -13.63 7.78
CA HIS A 19 -0.20 -13.36 8.97
C HIS A 19 0.20 -12.03 9.62
N LEU A 20 1.50 -11.80 9.85
CA LEU A 20 2.02 -10.55 10.44
C LEU A 20 1.66 -9.31 9.61
N ILE A 21 1.76 -9.41 8.29
CA ILE A 21 1.30 -8.35 7.37
C ILE A 21 -0.21 -8.12 7.55
N ARG A 22 -1.00 -9.21 7.61
CA ARG A 22 -2.46 -9.15 7.73
C ARG A 22 -2.95 -8.58 9.06
N ILE A 23 -2.17 -8.68 10.13
CA ILE A 23 -2.47 -8.06 11.43
C ILE A 23 -1.76 -6.71 11.62
N GLY A 24 -1.02 -6.23 10.62
CA GLY A 24 -0.34 -4.93 10.63
C GLY A 24 0.91 -4.86 11.51
N ARG A 25 1.46 -6.01 11.93
CA ARG A 25 2.71 -6.10 12.69
C ARG A 25 3.95 -6.03 11.81
N LEU A 26 3.80 -6.20 10.49
CA LEU A 26 4.88 -6.10 9.53
C LEU A 26 4.48 -5.12 8.41
N PRO A 27 5.18 -3.98 8.25
CA PRO A 27 4.89 -3.04 7.19
C PRO A 27 5.28 -3.64 5.83
N ALA A 28 4.30 -3.78 4.95
CA ALA A 28 4.50 -4.28 3.60
C ALA A 28 3.55 -3.61 2.62
N PHE A 29 3.98 -3.50 1.36
CA PHE A 29 3.14 -3.10 0.24
C PHE A 29 3.00 -4.25 -0.75
N LYS A 30 1.91 -4.24 -1.52
CA LYS A 30 1.64 -5.27 -2.53
C LYS A 30 2.15 -4.76 -3.88
N LEU A 31 2.95 -5.57 -4.56
CA LEU A 31 3.47 -5.31 -5.90
C LEU A 31 3.12 -6.52 -6.78
N GLY A 32 2.01 -6.43 -7.50
CA GLY A 32 1.45 -7.53 -8.29
C GLY A 32 0.98 -8.67 -7.41
N HIS A 33 1.49 -9.87 -7.67
CA HIS A 33 1.19 -11.05 -6.86
C HIS A 33 2.08 -11.17 -5.61
N ASN A 34 3.05 -10.27 -5.45
CA ASN A 34 4.06 -10.36 -4.41
C ASN A 34 3.84 -9.32 -3.30
N TRP A 35 4.19 -9.69 -2.07
CA TRP A 35 4.31 -8.77 -0.95
C TRP A 35 5.76 -8.32 -0.82
N VAL A 36 5.96 -7.01 -0.84
CA VAL A 36 7.25 -6.37 -0.60
C VAL A 36 7.23 -5.75 0.79
N ILE A 37 8.04 -6.33 1.66
CA ILE A 37 8.20 -5.95 3.06
C ILE A 37 9.21 -4.83 3.13
N LEU A 38 8.79 -3.76 3.80
CA LEU A 38 9.58 -2.58 4.05
C LEU A 38 10.43 -2.86 5.29
N LEU A 39 11.70 -3.20 5.07
CA LEU A 39 12.74 -3.03 6.08
C LEU A 39 13.05 -1.53 6.14
N SER A 40 12.23 -0.74 6.81
CA SER A 40 12.61 0.62 7.16
C SER A 40 12.41 0.76 8.64
N ASP A 41 13.49 1.19 9.29
CA ASP A 41 13.50 1.65 10.66
C ASP A 41 12.30 2.55 10.91
N SER A 42 11.79 2.37 12.11
CA SER A 42 10.68 3.05 12.76
C SER A 42 10.81 4.58 12.75
N SER A 43 10.79 5.25 11.60
CA SER A 43 10.66 6.71 11.56
C SER A 43 9.17 7.05 11.74
N PRO A 44 8.78 7.64 12.89
CA PRO A 44 7.39 7.97 13.20
C PRO A 44 6.77 8.96 12.20
N ASP A 45 7.58 9.71 11.46
CA ASP A 45 7.14 10.72 10.49
C ASP A 45 6.42 10.17 9.24
N ARG A 46 6.58 8.89 8.90
CA ARG A 46 5.87 8.34 7.73
C ARG A 46 4.37 8.18 7.97
N LYS A 47 3.91 8.10 9.22
CA LYS A 47 2.47 7.98 9.52
C LYS A 47 1.69 9.24 9.13
N THR A 48 2.33 10.41 9.12
CA THR A 48 1.71 11.71 8.89
C THR A 48 1.31 11.95 7.42
N GLN A 49 1.80 11.12 6.49
CA GLN A 49 1.53 11.26 5.06
C GLN A 49 0.75 10.09 4.46
N ILE A 50 0.30 9.14 5.29
CA ILE A 50 -0.49 7.99 4.80
C ILE A 50 -1.98 8.30 4.92
N VAL A 51 -2.68 8.30 3.80
CA VAL A 51 -4.13 8.46 3.71
C VAL A 51 -4.82 7.11 3.56
N SER A 52 -5.98 6.97 4.21
CA SER A 52 -6.83 5.79 4.08
C SER A 52 -7.48 5.69 2.70
N THR A 53 -7.96 4.52 2.31
CA THR A 53 -8.75 4.36 1.07
C THR A 53 -10.01 5.22 1.04
N ARG A 54 -10.57 5.56 2.21
CA ARG A 54 -11.74 6.45 2.31
C ARG A 54 -11.36 7.90 1.99
N GLN A 55 -10.26 8.38 2.55
CA GLN A 55 -9.74 9.72 2.24
C GLN A 55 -9.28 9.81 0.79
N ALA A 56 -8.57 8.80 0.29
CA ALA A 56 -8.16 8.75 -1.11
C ALA A 56 -9.34 8.75 -2.08
N ALA A 57 -10.41 8.02 -1.75
CA ALA A 57 -11.66 8.01 -2.51
C ALA A 57 -12.29 9.41 -2.58
N ALA A 58 -12.34 10.11 -1.44
CA ALA A 58 -12.85 11.48 -1.38
C ALA A 58 -12.01 12.45 -2.21
N GLN A 59 -10.67 12.35 -2.16
CA GLN A 59 -9.77 13.21 -2.93
C GLN A 59 -9.83 12.97 -4.43
N LEU A 60 -10.00 11.71 -4.85
CA LEU A 60 -10.11 11.35 -6.27
C LEU A 60 -11.54 11.47 -6.83
N GLY A 61 -12.54 11.73 -5.98
CA GLY A 61 -13.94 11.77 -6.39
C GLY A 61 -14.50 10.41 -6.86
N ILE A 62 -13.92 9.29 -6.39
CA ILE A 62 -14.33 7.92 -6.78
C ILE A 62 -14.79 7.10 -5.58
N GLN A 63 -15.36 5.92 -5.81
CA GLN A 63 -15.77 5.03 -4.72
C GLN A 63 -14.57 4.30 -4.11
N THR A 64 -14.65 3.97 -2.81
CA THR A 64 -13.59 3.22 -2.09
C THR A 64 -13.30 1.85 -2.72
N ARG A 65 -14.30 1.21 -3.33
CA ARG A 65 -14.11 -0.06 -4.07
C ARG A 65 -13.21 0.11 -5.30
N ASP A 66 -13.30 1.27 -5.96
CA ASP A 66 -12.50 1.57 -7.14
C ASP A 66 -11.06 1.93 -6.75
N VAL A 67 -10.86 2.63 -5.63
CA VAL A 67 -9.52 2.80 -5.04
C VAL A 67 -8.87 1.44 -4.77
N ARG A 68 -9.60 0.50 -4.14
CA ARG A 68 -9.09 -0.86 -3.91
C ARG A 68 -8.77 -1.59 -5.22
N ARG A 69 -9.61 -1.42 -6.25
CA ARG A 69 -9.36 -1.97 -7.58
C ARG A 69 -8.08 -1.40 -8.21
N LEU A 70 -7.82 -0.11 -8.08
CA LEU A 70 -6.57 0.53 -8.54
C LEU A 70 -5.35 -0.05 -7.81
N ILE A 71 -5.45 -0.24 -6.50
CA ILE A 71 -4.41 -0.89 -5.70
C ILE A 71 -4.16 -2.33 -6.20
N TYR A 72 -5.22 -3.11 -6.44
CA TYR A 72 -5.08 -4.48 -6.95
C TYR A 72 -4.50 -4.56 -8.36
N LYS A 73 -4.73 -3.54 -9.19
CA LYS A 73 -4.15 -3.41 -10.53
C LYS A 73 -2.73 -2.80 -10.52
N ASN A 74 -2.15 -2.53 -9.35
CA ASN A 74 -0.89 -1.80 -9.16
C ASN A 74 -0.85 -0.38 -9.78
N LEU A 75 -2.01 0.22 -10.06
CA LEU A 75 -2.07 1.58 -10.59
C LEU A 75 -1.91 2.62 -9.48
N LEU A 76 -2.19 2.23 -8.24
CA LEU A 76 -2.03 3.07 -7.06
C LEU A 76 -1.25 2.28 -5.98
N PRO A 77 0.06 2.54 -5.81
CA PRO A 77 0.87 1.92 -4.77
C PRO A 77 0.28 2.19 -3.38
N ALA A 78 0.07 1.11 -2.61
CA ALA A 78 -0.45 1.20 -1.25
C ALA A 78 0.20 0.17 -0.33
N SER A 79 0.38 0.56 0.92
CA SER A 79 0.85 -0.29 2.02
C SER A 79 -0.34 -0.87 2.79
N LYS A 80 -0.26 -2.13 3.21
CA LYS A 80 -1.33 -2.76 4.00
C LYS A 80 -0.97 -2.73 5.48
N PHE A 81 -1.90 -2.23 6.28
CA PHE A 81 -1.81 -2.14 7.74
C PHE A 81 -3.03 -2.83 8.34
N GLY A 82 -2.95 -4.15 8.54
CA GLY A 82 -4.06 -4.89 9.09
C GLY A 82 -5.23 -5.05 8.10
N PRO A 83 -6.47 -4.70 8.48
CA PRO A 83 -7.61 -4.65 7.55
C PRO A 83 -7.59 -3.42 6.63
N ASN A 84 -6.74 -2.43 6.94
CA ASN A 84 -6.72 -1.14 6.28
C ASN A 84 -5.60 -1.06 5.23
N TRP A 85 -5.85 -0.27 4.20
CA TRP A 85 -4.85 0.13 3.21
C TRP A 85 -4.48 1.59 3.46
N GLY A 86 -3.18 1.85 3.48
CA GLY A 86 -2.60 3.17 3.55
C GLY A 86 -1.93 3.51 2.23
N ILE A 87 -2.32 4.63 1.64
CA ILE A 87 -1.74 5.18 0.41
C ILE A 87 -0.90 6.38 0.80
N ASP A 88 0.28 6.52 0.23
CA ASP A 88 1.10 7.72 0.44
C ASP A 88 0.45 8.92 -0.26
N ALA A 89 0.27 10.03 0.47
CA ALA A 89 -0.39 11.23 -0.05
C ALA A 89 0.30 11.78 -1.30
N LYS A 90 1.64 11.71 -1.38
CA LYS A 90 2.41 12.16 -2.53
C LYS A 90 2.18 11.29 -3.76
N VAL A 91 2.02 9.99 -3.56
CA VAL A 91 1.69 9.03 -4.63
C VAL A 91 0.28 9.30 -5.15
N LEU A 92 -0.66 9.57 -4.26
CA LEU A 92 -2.04 9.89 -4.61
C LEU A 92 -2.15 11.18 -5.43
N GLU A 93 -1.42 12.23 -5.02
CA GLU A 93 -1.34 13.50 -5.75
C GLU A 93 -0.77 13.28 -7.15
N THR A 94 0.36 12.57 -7.26
CA THR A 94 0.98 12.23 -8.55
C THR A 94 0.01 11.48 -9.47
N TYR A 95 -0.78 10.55 -8.92
CA TYR A 95 -1.81 9.84 -9.68
C TYR A 95 -2.90 10.78 -10.19
N ASN A 96 -3.40 11.68 -9.34
CA ASN A 96 -4.44 12.64 -9.69
C ASN A 96 -3.99 13.61 -10.80
N THR A 97 -2.75 14.10 -10.74
CA THR A 97 -2.17 14.96 -11.78
C THR A 97 -2.12 14.23 -13.13
N ARG A 98 -1.70 12.95 -13.14
CA ARG A 98 -1.65 12.15 -14.38
C ARG A 98 -3.03 11.89 -14.98
N GLN A 99 -4.03 11.61 -14.16
CA GLN A 99 -5.41 11.44 -14.63
C GLN A 99 -5.96 12.74 -15.22
N SER A 100 -5.64 13.89 -14.62
CA SER A 100 -6.07 15.20 -15.10
C SER A 100 -5.44 15.59 -16.44
N GLN A 101 -4.22 15.12 -16.73
CA GLN A 101 -3.55 15.32 -18.02
C GLN A 101 -4.09 14.40 -19.12
N SER A 102 -4.53 13.18 -18.77
CA SER A 102 -5.08 12.21 -19.73
C SER A 102 -6.46 12.58 -20.30
N GLY A 103 -7.18 13.54 -19.69
CA GLY A 103 -8.49 14.01 -20.15
C GLY A 103 -8.45 15.26 -21.04
N LYS A 104 -7.26 15.74 -21.44
CA LYS A 104 -7.07 16.97 -22.23
C LYS A 104 -6.55 16.71 -23.67
N SER A 105 -6.71 15.50 -24.20
CA SER A 105 -6.42 15.19 -25.62
C SER A 105 -7.69 15.05 -26.43
#